data_AF-A0A9P6LVW4-F1
#
_entry.id   AF-A0A9P6LVW4-F1
#
_cell.length_a   1.000
_cell.length_b   1.000
_cell.length_c   1.000
_cell.angle_alpha   90.00
_cell.angle_beta   90.00
_cell.angle_gamma   90.00
#
_symmetry.space_group_name_H-M   'P 1'
#
loop_
_entity.id
_entity.type
_entity.pdbx_description
1 polymer ?
#
loop_
_entity_poly.entity_id
_entity_poly.type
_entity_poly.pdbx_seq_one_letter_code
_entity_poly.pdbx_strand_id
1 'polypeptide(L)'
;MAVLPEIAAPERKIPFRQKVLWTAVTLFIFLVCSQVPLYGIMSSDSSDPLYWMRAILASNRGTLMELGITPIVTSGMFMQLLA
;
A
#
# COMPACT_ATOMS: atom_id res chain seq x y z
N MET A 1 1.20 -23.87 -0.62
CA MET A 1 1.63 -22.47 -0.46
C MET A 1 3.15 -22.35 -0.62
N ALA A 2 3.69 -22.68 -1.80
CA ALA A 2 5.15 -22.74 -2.02
C ALA A 2 5.67 -21.69 -3.02
N VAL A 3 4.78 -20.85 -3.57
CA VAL A 3 5.11 -19.89 -4.64
C VAL A 3 5.13 -18.45 -4.13
N LEU A 4 4.41 -18.15 -3.05
CA LEU A 4 4.33 -16.80 -2.50
C LEU A 4 5.35 -16.63 -1.37
N PRO A 5 6.26 -15.65 -1.45
CA PRO A 5 7.20 -15.37 -0.37
C PRO A 5 6.49 -14.73 0.84
N GLU A 6 6.88 -15.12 2.04
CA GLU A 6 6.39 -14.58 3.31
C GLU A 6 7.54 -14.02 4.17
N ILE A 7 7.25 -13.01 4.97
CA ILE A 7 8.22 -12.41 5.90
C ILE A 7 8.37 -13.31 7.12
N ALA A 8 9.59 -13.74 7.43
CA ALA A 8 9.88 -14.57 8.59
C ALA A 8 9.60 -13.85 9.92
N ALA A 9 9.10 -14.59 10.91
CA ALA A 9 8.90 -14.08 12.26
C ALA A 9 10.26 -13.75 12.92
N PRO A 10 10.36 -12.66 13.71
CA PRO A 10 11.61 -12.29 14.35
C PRO A 10 11.99 -13.30 15.44
N GLU A 11 13.22 -13.80 15.38
CA GLU A 11 13.77 -14.77 16.35
C GLU A 11 13.92 -14.20 17.77
N ARG A 12 14.00 -12.87 17.89
CA ARG A 12 14.18 -12.16 19.16
C ARG A 12 13.13 -11.07 19.34
N LYS A 13 12.80 -10.77 20.61
CA LYS A 13 11.93 -9.64 20.94
C LYS A 13 12.59 -8.33 20.50
N ILE A 14 11.94 -7.63 19.57
CA ILE A 14 12.41 -6.36 19.03
C ILE A 14 12.09 -5.23 20.03
N PRO A 15 13.08 -4.43 20.47
CA PRO A 15 12.84 -3.29 21.37
C PRO A 15 11.99 -2.20 20.70
N PHE A 16 11.23 -1.44 21.50
CA PHE A 16 10.28 -0.43 21.00
C PHE A 16 10.93 0.59 20.05
N ARG A 17 12.14 1.07 20.37
CA ARG A 17 12.89 2.02 19.51
C ARG A 17 13.16 1.47 18.11
N GLN A 18 13.47 0.18 18.00
CA GLN A 18 13.67 -0.46 16.69
C GLN A 18 12.35 -0.57 15.93
N LYS A 19 11.24 -0.89 16.61
CA LYS A 19 9.91 -0.91 15.96
C LYS A 19 9.55 0.44 15.36
N VAL A 20 9.77 1.53 16.09
CA VAL A 20 9.54 2.90 15.59
C VAL A 20 10.40 3.21 14.37
N LEU A 21 11.68 2.81 14.39
CA LEU A 21 12.57 2.99 13.24
C LEU A 21 12.08 2.22 12.02
N TRP A 22 11.64 0.96 12.17
CA TRP A 22 11.07 0.18 11.07
C TRP A 22 9.79 0.80 10.52
N THR A 23 8.89 1.29 11.38
CA THR A 23 7.67 2.01 10.95
C THR A 23 8.01 3.29 10.19
N ALA A 24 8.99 4.06 10.63
CA ALA A 24 9.41 5.29 9.95
C ALA A 24 10.01 5.00 8.56
N VAL A 25 10.83 3.94 8.46
CA VAL A 25 11.43 3.53 7.18
C VAL A 25 10.37 3.07 6.18
N THR A 26 9.42 2.22 6.60
CA THR A 26 8.35 1.75 5.71
C THR A 26 7.42 2.89 5.29
N LEU A 27 7.13 3.82 6.20
CA LEU A 27 6.36 5.03 5.88
C LEU A 27 7.09 5.89 4.84
N PHE A 28 8.40 6.09 4.97
CA PHE A 28 9.16 6.88 4.01
C PHE A 28 9.17 6.24 2.63
N ILE A 29 9.33 4.92 2.54
CA ILE A 29 9.21 4.16 1.29
C ILE A 29 7.82 4.36 0.68
N PHE A 30 6.75 4.25 1.48
CA PHE A 30 5.38 4.47 1.02
C PHE A 30 5.18 5.88 0.44
N LEU A 31 5.70 6.90 1.13
CA LEU A 31 5.62 8.30 0.67
C LEU A 31 6.41 8.55 -0.61
N VAL A 32 7.60 7.96 -0.77
CA VAL A 32 8.36 8.08 -2.02
C VAL A 32 7.60 7.40 -3.16
N CYS A 33 7.11 6.18 -2.96
CA CYS A 33 6.33 5.46 -3.97
C CYS A 33 5.04 6.18 -4.37
N SER A 34 4.39 6.89 -3.44
CA SER A 34 3.17 7.64 -3.74
C SER A 34 3.40 8.88 -4.60
N GLN A 35 4.65 9.34 -4.72
CA GLN A 35 5.05 10.50 -5.53
C GLN A 35 5.69 10.11 -6.87
N VAL A 36 6.17 8.87 -7.03
CA VAL A 36 6.80 8.42 -8.28
C VAL A 36 5.72 8.17 -9.35
N PRO A 37 5.68 8.97 -10.43
CA PRO A 37 4.69 8.79 -11.48
C PRO A 37 4.94 7.52 -12.28
N LEU A 38 3.88 6.89 -12.75
CA LEU A 38 3.97 5.75 -13.65
C LEU A 38 4.44 6.21 -15.03
N TYR A 39 5.32 5.44 -15.64
CA TYR A 39 5.82 5.74 -16.98
C TYR A 39 4.69 5.68 -18.02
N GLY A 40 4.62 6.69 -18.90
CA GLY A 40 3.65 6.74 -20.01
C GLY A 40 2.31 7.40 -19.68
N ILE A 41 2.12 7.90 -18.46
CA ILE A 41 0.90 8.65 -18.11
C ILE A 41 1.12 10.13 -18.43
N MET A 42 0.60 10.57 -19.58
CA MET A 42 0.37 12.00 -19.81
C MET A 42 -0.89 12.37 -19.02
N SER A 43 -0.78 13.36 -18.14
CA SER A 43 -1.85 13.86 -17.27
C SER A 43 -3.07 14.29 -18.10
N SER A 44 -3.93 13.34 -18.44
CA SER A 44 -5.22 13.61 -19.06
C SER A 44 -6.12 14.12 -17.95
N ASP A 45 -6.56 15.37 -18.12
CA ASP A 45 -7.47 16.16 -17.28
C ASP A 45 -8.88 15.52 -17.23
N SER A 46 -8.92 14.26 -16.80
CA SER A 46 -10.10 13.41 -16.78
C SER A 46 -10.63 13.36 -15.36
N SER A 47 -11.91 13.73 -15.21
CA SER A 47 -12.66 13.61 -13.97
C SER A 47 -12.42 12.24 -13.34
N ASP A 48 -12.13 12.26 -12.05
CA ASP A 48 -11.72 11.07 -11.33
C ASP A 48 -12.93 10.48 -10.60
N PRO A 49 -13.64 9.48 -11.18
CA PRO A 49 -14.88 8.96 -10.61
C PRO A 49 -14.70 8.30 -9.23
N LEU A 50 -13.45 8.04 -8.84
CA LEU A 50 -13.07 7.40 -7.59
C LEU A 50 -12.47 8.36 -6.56
N TYR A 51 -12.66 9.68 -6.71
CA TYR A 51 -12.06 10.69 -5.83
C TYR A 51 -12.26 10.41 -4.32
N TRP A 52 -13.49 10.09 -3.91
CA TRP A 52 -13.80 9.73 -2.53
C TRP A 52 -13.15 8.41 -2.10
N MET A 53 -13.05 7.45 -3.02
CA MET A 53 -12.44 6.15 -2.79
C MET A 53 -10.93 6.27 -2.60
N ARG A 54 -10.28 7.17 -3.35
CA ARG A 54 -8.83 7.42 -3.25
C ARG A 54 -8.40 7.94 -1.89
N ALA A 55 -9.21 8.78 -1.26
CA ALA A 55 -8.96 9.26 0.10
C ALA A 55 -8.92 8.10 1.12
N ILE A 56 -9.79 7.10 0.95
CA ILE A 56 -9.87 5.93 1.85
C ILE A 56 -8.78 4.90 1.53
N LEU A 57 -8.45 4.74 0.25
CA LEU A 57 -7.52 3.71 -0.25
C LEU A 57 -6.06 4.17 -0.30
N ALA A 58 -5.77 5.40 0.14
CA ALA A 58 -4.46 6.02 0.10
C ALA A 58 -3.79 5.89 -1.30
N SER A 59 -4.59 6.10 -2.35
CA SER A 59 -4.18 5.95 -3.75
C SER A 59 -4.05 7.32 -4.42
N ASN A 60 -2.97 7.48 -5.19
CA ASN A 60 -2.73 8.66 -6.01
C ASN A 60 -2.81 8.28 -7.49
N ARG A 61 -3.50 9.10 -8.31
CA ARG A 61 -3.60 8.82 -9.76
C ARG A 61 -2.23 8.84 -10.40
N GLY A 62 -1.98 7.82 -11.21
CA GLY A 62 -0.81 7.79 -12.06
C GLY A 62 0.53 7.77 -11.33
N THR A 63 0.55 7.27 -10.09
CA THR A 63 1.76 6.92 -9.37
C THR A 63 1.80 5.41 -9.11
N LEU A 64 2.93 4.90 -8.60
CA LEU A 64 3.04 3.48 -8.21
C LEU A 64 1.97 3.06 -7.18
N MET A 65 1.36 4.01 -6.49
CA MET A 65 0.29 3.82 -5.51
C MET A 65 -1.12 3.96 -6.12
N GLU A 66 -1.30 3.84 -7.44
CA GLU A 66 -2.63 3.95 -8.05
C GLU A 66 -3.64 2.91 -7.52
N LEU A 67 -3.18 1.70 -7.19
CA LEU A 67 -4.01 0.68 -6.54
C LEU A 67 -4.07 0.83 -5.01
N GLY A 68 -3.18 1.62 -4.41
CA GLY A 68 -3.11 1.88 -2.97
C GLY A 68 -3.14 0.62 -2.11
N ILE A 69 -3.89 0.65 -1.01
CA ILE A 69 -4.10 -0.50 -0.10
C ILE A 69 -5.28 -1.40 -0.51
N THR A 70 -5.96 -1.08 -1.61
CA THR A 70 -7.22 -1.72 -2.04
C THR A 70 -7.13 -3.23 -2.14
N PRO A 71 -6.11 -3.84 -2.78
CA PRO A 71 -6.05 -5.30 -2.91
C PRO A 71 -5.99 -6.03 -1.56
N ILE A 72 -5.35 -5.42 -0.56
CA ILE A 72 -5.21 -5.97 0.80
C ILE A 72 -6.55 -5.89 1.53
N VAL A 73 -7.19 -4.71 1.51
CA VAL A 73 -8.45 -4.49 2.22
C VAL A 73 -9.58 -5.31 1.59
N THR A 74 -9.68 -5.32 0.26
CA THR A 74 -10.72 -6.06 -0.46
C THR A 74 -10.60 -7.57 -0.24
N SER A 75 -9.38 -8.13 -0.35
CA SER A 75 -9.17 -9.56 -0.06
C SER A 75 -9.51 -9.92 1.40
N GLY A 76 -9.14 -9.07 2.36
CA GLY A 76 -9.51 -9.23 3.76
C GLY A 76 -11.02 -9.19 4.00
N MET A 77 -11.74 -8.22 3.41
CA MET A 77 -13.20 -8.12 3.51
C MET A 77 -13.91 -9.35 2.92
N PHE A 78 -13.47 -9.84 1.76
CA PHE A 78 -14.04 -11.05 1.16
C PHE A 78 -13.80 -12.29 2.04
N MET A 79 -12.59 -12.45 2.58
CA MET A 79 -12.29 -13.57 3.47
C MET A 79 -13.09 -13.51 4.77
N GLN A 80 -13.28 -12.32 5.34
CA GLN A 80 -14.10 -12.12 6.53
C GLN A 80 -15.60 -12.34 6.27
N LEU A 81 -16.08 -12.07 5.06
CA LEU A 81 -17.47 -12.29 4.68
C LEU A 81 -17.79 -13.77 4.43
N LEU A 82 -16.81 -14.53 3.92
CA LEU A 82 -16.95 -15.95 3.61
C LEU A 82 -16.69 -16.87 4.81
N ALA A 83 -16.03 -16.34 5.84
CA ALA A 83 -15.77 -17.03 7.11
C ALA A 83 -17.01 -17.01 8.01
#